data_AF-X0SRU1-F1
#
_entry.id   AF-X0SRU1-F1
#
_cell.length_a   1.000
_cell.length_b   1.000
_cell.length_c   1.000
_cell.angle_alpha   90.00
_cell.angle_beta   90.00
_cell.angle_gamma   90.00
#
_symmetry.space_group_name_H-M   'P 1'
#
loop_
_entity.id
_entity.type
_entity.pdbx_description
1 polymer ?
#
loop_
_entity_poly.entity_id
_entity_poly.type
_entity_poly.pdbx_seq_one_letter_code
_entity_poly.pdbx_strand_id
1 'polypeptide(L)'
;MQKTMTVPDKEYKERRLQELEWERTVRFIPDGVQTMSKMPSRYIQPFYPLYIDKAAGAYVYSGSKKWLDYTCSLGAILLGYHNREVDTAVIEQLSRGIIHPLPNRLETKLAETIVDLIPSAEMVRFVKTGSEATNAAVRIARAATGKDGVVVCGYNGWADFYMSTTDKKKGIPSALFPLSGQVKYNDFEKVQDMFSLSNEVQREVAAIILEPYIYDEPKDDFVRKVVEFAHQNEALVIFDEVVTGFRTKGFSAQKMFDITPDLTCLGKAMANGLPISAVCGKKEFMKELTGDCFVSSTFGAELLSIAAALATIKVLKSKDVIDRIWERGQLLKDGFNEMAADLKGVECVGYPCRTEFRFPTETHRSLLWQEC
;
A
#
# COMPACT_ATOMS: atom_id res chain seq x y z
N MET A 1 -6.95 44.80 -1.64
CA MET A 1 -7.48 44.63 -0.27
C MET A 1 -7.30 43.17 0.14
N GLN A 2 -6.28 42.87 0.96
CA GLN A 2 -6.18 41.56 1.60
C GLN A 2 -7.36 41.43 2.57
N LYS A 3 -8.30 40.52 2.28
CA LYS A 3 -9.28 40.10 3.28
C LYS A 3 -8.51 39.34 4.36
N THR A 4 -8.28 39.97 5.49
CA THR A 4 -7.86 39.27 6.71
C THR A 4 -8.96 38.27 7.05
N MET A 5 -8.70 36.98 6.82
CA MET A 5 -9.61 35.92 7.25
C MET A 5 -9.61 35.90 8.78
N THR A 6 -10.64 36.44 9.40
CA THR A 6 -10.84 36.29 10.84
C THR A 6 -11.31 34.86 11.12
N VAL A 7 -10.40 34.02 11.60
CA VAL A 7 -10.75 32.69 12.12
C VAL A 7 -11.70 32.88 13.30
N PRO A 8 -12.90 32.26 13.31
CA PRO A 8 -13.84 32.39 14.41
C PRO A 8 -13.20 32.01 15.75
N ASP A 9 -13.53 32.73 16.83
CA ASP A 9 -12.97 32.52 18.18
C ASP A 9 -13.05 31.04 18.64
N LYS A 10 -14.11 30.32 18.24
CA LYS A 10 -14.26 28.90 18.50
C LYS A 10 -13.21 28.03 17.78
N GLU A 11 -12.97 28.25 16.50
CA GLU A 11 -11.98 27.50 15.73
C GLU A 11 -10.55 27.78 16.22
N TYR A 12 -10.28 29.03 16.61
CA TYR A 12 -9.01 29.43 17.21
C TYR A 12 -8.77 28.69 18.54
N LYS A 13 -9.79 28.64 19.41
CA LYS A 13 -9.72 27.90 20.68
C LYS A 13 -9.52 26.40 20.46
N GLU A 14 -10.27 25.78 19.55
CA GLU A 14 -10.13 24.37 19.19
C GLU A 14 -8.72 24.06 18.67
N ARG A 15 -8.19 24.91 17.78
CA ARG A 15 -6.82 24.78 17.28
C ARG A 15 -5.79 24.89 18.40
N ARG A 16 -5.93 25.86 19.31
CA ARG A 16 -4.98 26.05 20.41
C ARG A 16 -4.95 24.86 21.35
N LEU A 17 -6.10 24.22 21.60
CA LEU A 17 -6.16 22.98 22.38
C LEU A 17 -5.41 21.85 21.68
N GLN A 18 -5.61 21.64 20.38
CA GLN A 18 -4.85 20.64 19.62
C GLN A 18 -3.33 20.90 19.66
N GLU A 19 -2.89 22.16 19.61
CA GLU A 19 -1.46 22.49 19.71
C GLU A 19 -0.86 22.12 21.06
N LEU A 20 -1.56 22.41 22.16
CA LEU A 20 -1.12 22.04 23.51
C LEU A 20 -1.09 20.52 23.70
N GLU A 21 -2.03 19.79 23.09
CA GLU A 21 -2.03 18.33 23.06
C GLU A 21 -0.86 17.81 22.20
N TRP A 22 -0.59 18.43 21.05
CA TRP A 22 0.50 18.06 20.16
C TRP A 22 1.86 18.23 20.83
N GLU A 23 2.07 19.34 21.55
CA GLU A 23 3.26 19.58 22.39
C GLU A 23 3.48 18.48 23.44
N ARG A 24 2.42 17.79 23.88
CA ARG A 24 2.53 16.60 24.74
C ARG A 24 2.79 15.35 23.92
N THR A 25 2.08 15.14 22.81
CA THR A 25 2.21 13.96 21.95
C THR A 25 3.64 13.75 21.46
N VAL A 26 4.31 14.79 20.99
CA VAL A 26 5.69 14.69 20.48
C VAL A 26 6.73 14.35 21.57
N ARG A 27 6.36 14.41 22.86
CA ARG A 27 7.22 13.96 23.96
C ARG A 27 7.23 12.44 24.12
N PHE A 28 6.17 11.78 23.66
CA PHE A 28 5.96 10.34 23.86
C PHE A 28 6.04 9.53 22.57
N ILE A 29 5.77 10.18 21.43
CA ILE A 29 5.76 9.52 20.12
C ILE A 29 6.78 10.24 19.22
N PRO A 30 7.79 9.55 18.68
CA PRO A 30 8.68 10.12 17.68
C PRO A 30 7.89 10.72 16.52
N ASP A 31 8.18 11.98 16.17
CA ASP A 31 7.45 12.76 15.17
C ASP A 31 5.93 12.89 15.41
N GLY A 32 5.46 12.54 16.62
CA GLY A 32 4.07 12.61 17.03
C GLY A 32 3.11 11.62 16.34
N VAL A 33 3.61 10.68 15.53
CA VAL A 33 2.77 9.75 14.77
C VAL A 33 3.30 8.32 14.74
N GLN A 34 2.39 7.35 14.56
CA GLN A 34 2.73 5.94 14.32
C GLN A 34 2.93 5.64 12.82
N THR A 35 2.60 6.59 11.94
CA THR A 35 2.75 6.46 10.49
C THR A 35 3.21 7.79 9.92
N MET A 36 4.46 7.85 9.44
CA MET A 36 5.11 9.07 8.99
C MET A 36 4.37 9.84 7.89
N SER A 37 3.66 9.12 6.99
CA SER A 37 2.88 9.74 5.91
C SER A 37 1.63 10.47 6.43
N LYS A 38 1.20 10.19 7.67
CA LYS A 38 0.06 10.83 8.34
C LYS A 38 0.50 11.97 9.29
N MET A 39 1.78 12.32 9.33
CA MET A 39 2.27 13.41 10.17
C MET A 39 1.64 14.75 9.76
N PRO A 40 1.21 15.60 10.71
CA PRO A 40 0.60 16.90 10.37
C PRO A 40 1.48 17.81 9.51
N SER A 41 2.81 17.69 9.62
CA SER A 41 3.78 18.43 8.78
C SER A 41 3.76 18.03 7.31
N ARG A 42 3.10 16.91 6.94
CA ARG A 42 2.84 16.54 5.54
C ARG A 42 1.72 17.36 4.91
N TYR A 43 0.99 18.13 5.71
CA TYR A 43 -0.12 18.98 5.28
C TYR A 43 0.24 20.45 5.52
N ILE A 44 -0.42 21.36 4.80
CA ILE A 44 -0.18 22.80 5.00
C ILE A 44 -0.69 23.23 6.37
N GLN A 45 0.25 23.54 7.25
CA GLN A 45 -0.03 24.14 8.54
C GLN A 45 -0.23 25.66 8.41
N PRO A 46 -1.14 26.28 9.17
CA PRO A 46 -1.99 25.68 10.21
C PRO A 46 -3.39 25.25 9.71
N PHE A 47 -3.60 25.09 8.39
CA PHE A 47 -4.94 24.92 7.82
C PHE A 47 -5.54 23.53 8.07
N TYR A 48 -4.69 22.50 8.11
CA TYR A 48 -5.11 21.14 8.43
C TYR A 48 -5.08 20.89 9.94
N PRO A 49 -6.01 20.07 10.47
CA PRO A 49 -6.02 19.70 11.87
C PRO A 49 -4.78 18.85 12.24
N LEU A 50 -4.42 18.86 13.53
CA LEU A 50 -3.35 17.99 14.06
C LEU A 50 -3.89 16.59 14.41
N TYR A 51 -5.18 16.50 14.73
CA TYR A 51 -5.86 15.25 15.09
C TYR A 51 -7.17 15.07 14.34
N ILE A 52 -7.54 13.81 14.11
CA ILE A 52 -8.86 13.41 13.64
C ILE A 52 -9.55 12.67 14.78
N ASP A 53 -10.73 13.15 15.19
CA ASP A 53 -11.47 12.60 16.34
C ASP A 53 -12.35 11.42 15.93
N LYS A 54 -12.90 11.50 14.71
CA LYS A 54 -13.89 10.55 14.19
C LYS A 54 -13.83 10.51 12.67
N ALA A 55 -14.21 9.38 12.10
CA ALA A 55 -14.46 9.24 10.67
C ALA A 55 -15.78 8.50 10.44
N ALA A 56 -16.55 8.84 9.41
CA ALA A 56 -17.80 8.16 9.05
C ALA A 56 -18.17 8.40 7.59
N GLY A 57 -18.51 7.35 6.85
CA GLY A 57 -18.74 7.41 5.41
C GLY A 57 -17.48 7.89 4.68
N ALA A 58 -17.58 8.92 3.87
CA ALA A 58 -16.45 9.54 3.18
C ALA A 58 -15.79 10.69 3.97
N TYR A 59 -16.19 10.92 5.23
CA TYR A 59 -15.82 12.12 5.97
C TYR A 59 -15.00 11.83 7.22
N VAL A 60 -14.10 12.75 7.55
CA VAL A 60 -13.37 12.82 8.82
C VAL A 60 -13.74 14.09 9.58
N TYR A 61 -13.63 14.05 10.89
CA TYR A 61 -14.06 15.12 11.80
C TYR A 61 -12.91 15.48 12.74
N SER A 62 -12.69 16.78 12.93
CA SER A 62 -11.72 17.33 13.86
C SER A 62 -12.29 18.58 14.52
N GLY A 63 -12.49 18.52 15.84
CA GLY A 63 -13.27 19.49 16.58
C GLY A 63 -14.67 19.66 15.97
N SER A 64 -15.02 20.89 15.65
CA SER A 64 -16.30 21.21 15.00
C SER A 64 -16.29 21.07 13.47
N LYS A 65 -15.14 20.78 12.85
CA LYS A 65 -15.00 20.72 11.39
C LYS A 65 -15.20 19.32 10.83
N LYS A 66 -15.87 19.27 9.68
CA LYS A 66 -16.09 18.09 8.85
C LYS A 66 -15.33 18.24 7.53
N TRP A 67 -14.58 17.23 7.15
CA TRP A 67 -13.76 17.20 5.94
C TRP A 67 -14.11 15.99 5.08
N LEU A 68 -14.16 16.17 3.77
CA LEU A 68 -14.19 15.07 2.80
C LEU A 68 -12.77 14.48 2.71
N ASP A 69 -12.63 13.18 2.97
CA ASP A 69 -11.33 12.52 2.99
C ASP A 69 -11.00 11.92 1.63
N TYR A 70 -10.03 12.52 0.92
CA TYR A 70 -9.46 11.97 -0.32
C TYR A 70 -8.22 11.09 -0.08
N THR A 71 -7.64 11.13 1.13
CA THR A 71 -6.50 10.28 1.51
C THR A 71 -6.97 8.86 1.82
N CYS A 72 -8.19 8.69 2.31
CA CYS A 72 -8.81 7.40 2.62
C CYS A 72 -7.90 6.50 3.47
N SER A 73 -7.22 7.12 4.44
CA SER A 73 -6.16 6.48 5.24
C SER A 73 -5.11 5.75 4.40
N LEU A 74 -4.46 6.46 3.47
CA LEU A 74 -3.46 5.93 2.54
C LEU A 74 -4.03 4.84 1.61
N GLY A 75 -5.32 4.98 1.28
CA GLY A 75 -6.07 4.04 0.47
C GLY A 75 -6.48 2.74 1.18
N ALA A 76 -6.32 2.62 2.51
CA ALA A 76 -6.77 1.43 3.24
C ALA A 76 -8.30 1.36 3.40
N ILE A 77 -8.99 2.49 3.28
CA ILE A 77 -10.44 2.61 3.44
C ILE A 77 -11.07 2.77 2.06
N LEU A 78 -11.62 1.68 1.52
CA LEU A 78 -12.18 1.64 0.16
C LEU A 78 -13.70 1.84 0.13
N LEU A 79 -14.41 1.31 1.15
CA LEU A 79 -15.88 1.34 1.26
C LEU A 79 -16.39 2.50 2.12
N GLY A 80 -15.50 3.41 2.53
CA GLY A 80 -15.76 4.43 3.54
C GLY A 80 -15.63 3.90 4.97
N TYR A 81 -15.57 4.85 5.91
CA TYR A 81 -15.47 4.61 7.35
C TYR A 81 -16.81 4.16 7.93
N HIS A 82 -16.79 3.27 8.93
CA HIS A 82 -17.99 2.66 9.54
C HIS A 82 -18.92 2.01 8.51
N ASN A 83 -18.35 1.18 7.64
CA ASN A 83 -19.14 0.40 6.69
C ASN A 83 -19.93 -0.67 7.46
N ARG A 84 -21.27 -0.62 7.37
CA ARG A 84 -22.16 -1.46 8.17
C ARG A 84 -21.89 -2.96 7.97
N GLU A 85 -21.66 -3.40 6.74
CA GLU A 85 -21.42 -4.81 6.43
C GLU A 85 -20.10 -5.31 7.03
N VAL A 86 -19.05 -4.48 6.99
CA VAL A 86 -17.75 -4.80 7.60
C VAL A 86 -17.84 -4.78 9.12
N ASP A 87 -18.40 -3.72 9.72
CA ASP A 87 -18.53 -3.56 11.17
C ASP A 87 -19.37 -4.70 11.77
N THR A 88 -20.46 -5.11 11.10
CA THR A 88 -21.30 -6.24 11.53
C THR A 88 -20.49 -7.53 11.59
N ALA A 89 -19.70 -7.84 10.55
CA ALA A 89 -18.89 -9.06 10.51
C ALA A 89 -17.82 -9.07 11.62
N VAL A 90 -17.22 -7.91 11.92
CA VAL A 90 -16.26 -7.76 13.02
C VAL A 90 -16.94 -7.96 14.38
N ILE A 91 -18.09 -7.34 14.62
CA ILE A 91 -18.85 -7.47 15.88
C ILE A 91 -19.30 -8.91 16.10
N GLU A 92 -19.80 -9.58 15.06
CA GLU A 92 -20.18 -10.99 15.13
C GLU A 92 -18.98 -11.88 15.46
N GLN A 93 -17.83 -11.65 14.83
CA GLN A 93 -16.62 -12.42 15.13
C GLN A 93 -16.09 -12.14 16.53
N LEU A 94 -16.17 -10.90 17.02
CA LEU A 94 -15.77 -10.54 18.38
C LEU A 94 -16.48 -11.40 19.44
N SER A 95 -17.75 -11.73 19.23
CA SER A 95 -18.53 -12.62 20.12
C SER A 95 -18.01 -14.06 20.17
N ARG A 96 -17.11 -14.45 19.25
CA ARG A 96 -16.52 -15.78 19.10
C ARG A 96 -15.01 -15.82 19.41
N GLY A 97 -14.46 -14.71 19.89
CA GLY A 97 -13.04 -14.55 20.17
C GLY A 97 -12.22 -14.09 18.96
N ILE A 98 -11.03 -13.56 19.27
CA ILE A 98 -10.18 -12.81 18.34
C ILE A 98 -9.03 -13.68 17.79
N ILE A 99 -8.33 -14.37 18.67
CA ILE A 99 -7.27 -15.34 18.33
C ILE A 99 -7.56 -16.66 19.06
N HIS A 100 -7.27 -17.77 18.40
CA HIS A 100 -7.50 -19.12 18.92
C HIS A 100 -6.17 -19.90 18.98
N PRO A 101 -6.04 -20.91 19.86
CA PRO A 101 -4.84 -21.76 19.91
C PRO A 101 -4.74 -22.76 18.74
N LEU A 102 -5.81 -22.92 17.96
CA LEU A 102 -5.89 -23.78 16.79
C LEU A 102 -6.55 -23.02 15.63
N PRO A 103 -6.35 -23.46 14.37
CA PRO A 103 -6.89 -22.76 13.21
C PRO A 103 -8.42 -22.66 13.21
N ASN A 104 -8.92 -21.56 12.66
CA ASN A 104 -10.34 -21.32 12.41
C ASN A 104 -10.67 -21.50 10.92
N ARG A 105 -11.87 -21.98 10.61
CA ARG A 105 -12.34 -22.15 9.21
C ARG A 105 -12.39 -20.84 8.40
N LEU A 106 -12.45 -19.69 9.07
CA LEU A 106 -12.39 -18.39 8.38
C LEU A 106 -11.04 -18.19 7.65
N GLU A 107 -9.95 -18.76 8.17
CA GLU A 107 -8.64 -18.71 7.50
C GLU A 107 -8.69 -19.39 6.13
N THR A 108 -9.22 -20.62 6.09
CA THR A 108 -9.44 -21.36 4.84
C THR A 108 -10.33 -20.58 3.89
N LYS A 109 -11.45 -20.04 4.38
CA LYS A 109 -12.41 -19.31 3.55
C LYS A 109 -11.80 -18.07 2.90
N LEU A 110 -10.98 -17.31 3.64
CA LEU A 110 -10.30 -16.15 3.06
C LEU A 110 -9.20 -16.57 2.09
N ALA A 111 -8.46 -17.65 2.38
CA ALA A 111 -7.44 -18.16 1.48
C ALA A 111 -8.06 -18.63 0.14
N GLU A 112 -9.15 -19.40 0.18
CA GLU A 112 -9.92 -19.80 -1.02
C GLU A 112 -10.42 -18.58 -1.79
N THR A 113 -10.96 -17.58 -1.09
CA THR A 113 -11.43 -16.33 -1.72
C THR A 113 -10.31 -15.59 -2.44
N ILE A 114 -9.08 -15.58 -1.90
CA ILE A 114 -7.92 -14.95 -2.53
C ILE A 114 -7.46 -15.76 -3.75
N VAL A 115 -7.38 -17.09 -3.63
CA VAL A 115 -7.03 -18.01 -4.75
C VAL A 115 -8.00 -17.83 -5.93
N ASP A 116 -9.30 -17.68 -5.66
CA ASP A 116 -10.29 -17.46 -6.72
C ASP A 116 -10.14 -16.08 -7.42
N LEU A 117 -9.62 -15.07 -6.70
CA LEU A 117 -9.60 -13.69 -7.17
C LEU A 117 -8.28 -13.28 -7.82
N ILE A 118 -7.16 -13.81 -7.36
CA ILE A 118 -5.81 -13.34 -7.71
C ILE A 118 -5.14 -14.38 -8.61
N PRO A 119 -4.82 -14.06 -9.88
CA PRO A 119 -4.34 -15.05 -10.86
C PRO A 119 -3.11 -15.86 -10.43
N SER A 120 -2.14 -15.24 -9.77
CA SER A 120 -0.93 -15.91 -9.29
C SER A 120 -1.14 -16.80 -8.07
N ALA A 121 -2.25 -16.67 -7.36
CA ALA A 121 -2.41 -17.23 -6.02
C ALA A 121 -2.86 -18.70 -6.07
N GLU A 122 -1.97 -19.61 -5.69
CA GLU A 122 -2.30 -21.03 -5.46
C GLU A 122 -2.23 -21.41 -3.96
N MET A 123 -1.45 -20.66 -3.18
CA MET A 123 -1.35 -20.75 -1.73
C MET A 123 -1.24 -19.35 -1.11
N VAL A 124 -1.64 -19.21 0.16
CA VAL A 124 -1.70 -17.92 0.86
C VAL A 124 -1.14 -18.04 2.28
N ARG A 125 -0.42 -17.02 2.74
CA ARG A 125 -0.01 -16.82 4.14
C ARG A 125 -0.40 -15.42 4.60
N PHE A 126 -1.10 -15.33 5.72
CA PHE A 126 -1.51 -14.05 6.31
C PHE A 126 -0.45 -13.47 7.26
N VAL A 127 -0.30 -12.16 7.18
CA VAL A 127 0.50 -11.30 8.05
C VAL A 127 -0.31 -10.03 8.37
N LYS A 128 0.22 -9.07 9.14
CA LYS A 128 -0.56 -7.90 9.58
C LYS A 128 -0.29 -6.64 8.78
N THR A 129 0.86 -6.54 8.13
CA THR A 129 1.26 -5.33 7.38
C THR A 129 1.81 -5.63 6.00
N GLY A 130 1.75 -4.64 5.10
CA GLY A 130 2.34 -4.74 3.77
C GLY A 130 3.85 -5.02 3.82
N SER A 131 4.59 -4.37 4.72
CA SER A 131 6.02 -4.63 4.92
C SER A 131 6.32 -6.07 5.34
N GLU A 132 5.46 -6.70 6.15
CA GLU A 132 5.64 -8.12 6.48
C GLU A 132 5.38 -9.00 5.25
N ALA A 133 4.41 -8.65 4.41
CA ALA A 133 4.08 -9.40 3.20
C ALA A 133 5.22 -9.32 2.17
N THR A 134 5.75 -8.11 1.92
CA THR A 134 6.87 -7.91 0.99
C THR A 134 8.15 -8.58 1.50
N ASN A 135 8.44 -8.49 2.80
CA ASN A 135 9.56 -9.19 3.41
C ASN A 135 9.42 -10.71 3.33
N ALA A 136 8.22 -11.25 3.57
CA ALA A 136 7.94 -12.66 3.42
C ALA A 136 8.12 -13.13 1.95
N ALA A 137 7.64 -12.35 0.98
CA ALA A 137 7.79 -12.67 -0.44
C ALA A 137 9.26 -12.69 -0.87
N VAL A 138 10.06 -11.70 -0.47
CA VAL A 138 11.51 -11.68 -0.72
C VAL A 138 12.20 -12.89 -0.06
N ARG A 139 11.81 -13.23 1.17
CA ARG A 139 12.37 -14.41 1.87
C ARG A 139 12.04 -15.71 1.14
N ILE A 140 10.82 -15.87 0.64
CA ILE A 140 10.40 -17.03 -0.17
C ILE A 140 11.21 -17.07 -1.46
N ALA A 141 11.38 -15.96 -2.16
CA ALA A 141 12.13 -15.93 -3.41
C ALA A 141 13.60 -16.31 -3.22
N ARG A 142 14.26 -15.82 -2.16
CA ARG A 142 15.62 -16.24 -1.82
C ARG A 142 15.71 -17.73 -1.51
N ALA A 143 14.76 -18.26 -0.73
CA ALA A 143 14.73 -19.68 -0.40
C ALA A 143 14.55 -20.55 -1.66
N ALA A 144 13.61 -20.18 -2.55
CA ALA A 144 13.30 -20.92 -3.76
C ALA A 144 14.43 -20.89 -4.80
N THR A 145 15.15 -19.77 -4.92
CA THR A 145 16.20 -19.59 -5.94
C THR A 145 17.61 -19.92 -5.45
N GLY A 146 17.85 -19.89 -4.12
CA GLY A 146 19.19 -19.95 -3.54
C GLY A 146 20.04 -18.68 -3.76
N LYS A 147 19.43 -17.62 -4.30
CA LYS A 147 20.08 -16.34 -4.64
C LYS A 147 19.77 -15.29 -3.57
N ASP A 148 20.55 -14.22 -3.50
CA ASP A 148 20.42 -13.20 -2.44
C ASP A 148 19.96 -11.82 -2.94
N GLY A 149 20.27 -11.46 -4.20
CA GLY A 149 20.04 -10.13 -4.76
C GLY A 149 18.55 -9.82 -4.97
N VAL A 150 18.17 -8.56 -4.77
CA VAL A 150 16.79 -8.09 -4.99
C VAL A 150 16.80 -6.77 -5.76
N VAL A 151 16.08 -6.72 -6.88
CA VAL A 151 15.81 -5.47 -7.59
C VAL A 151 14.47 -4.92 -7.12
N VAL A 152 14.47 -3.66 -6.68
CA VAL A 152 13.35 -2.98 -6.04
C VAL A 152 12.83 -1.87 -6.93
N CYS A 153 11.52 -1.83 -7.18
CA CYS A 153 10.86 -0.76 -7.93
C CYS A 153 9.60 -0.25 -7.20
N GLY A 154 9.57 1.03 -6.88
CA GLY A 154 8.48 1.65 -6.10
C GLY A 154 8.73 1.65 -4.60
N TYR A 155 7.66 1.66 -3.79
CA TYR A 155 7.74 1.59 -2.33
C TYR A 155 7.24 0.23 -1.83
N ASN A 156 8.13 -0.55 -1.21
CA ASN A 156 7.82 -1.93 -0.78
C ASN A 156 7.90 -2.12 0.74
N GLY A 157 7.62 -1.06 1.51
CA GLY A 157 7.59 -1.08 2.97
C GLY A 157 8.87 -0.54 3.61
N TRP A 158 9.25 -1.10 4.76
CA TRP A 158 10.40 -0.62 5.55
C TRP A 158 11.37 -1.74 5.96
N ALA A 159 11.22 -2.94 5.42
CA ALA A 159 12.15 -4.03 5.68
C ALA A 159 13.57 -3.71 5.16
N ASP A 160 14.58 -4.34 5.74
CA ASP A 160 15.98 -4.03 5.47
C ASP A 160 16.36 -4.09 3.99
N PHE A 161 15.82 -5.05 3.22
CA PHE A 161 16.08 -5.18 1.78
C PHE A 161 15.64 -3.93 0.99
N TYR A 162 14.57 -3.27 1.44
CA TYR A 162 14.07 -2.05 0.82
C TYR A 162 14.84 -0.85 1.35
N MET A 163 14.91 -0.72 2.68
CA MET A 163 15.49 0.46 3.31
C MET A 163 16.98 0.61 3.01
N SER A 164 17.71 -0.49 2.74
CA SER A 164 19.11 -0.47 2.32
C SER A 164 19.35 0.28 1.01
N THR A 165 18.32 0.42 0.16
CA THR A 165 18.40 1.17 -1.10
C THR A 165 18.11 2.66 -0.94
N THR A 166 17.73 3.11 0.26
CA THR A 166 17.32 4.49 0.54
C THR A 166 18.36 5.27 1.35
N ASP A 167 18.20 6.59 1.45
CA ASP A 167 19.01 7.43 2.33
C ASP A 167 18.73 7.20 3.83
N LYS A 168 17.62 6.52 4.16
CA LYS A 168 17.18 6.26 5.55
C LYS A 168 17.64 4.89 6.07
N LYS A 169 18.81 4.42 5.65
CA LYS A 169 19.36 3.08 5.97
C LYS A 169 20.10 2.97 7.31
N LYS A 170 20.07 4.00 8.17
CA LYS A 170 20.72 3.94 9.48
C LYS A 170 20.07 2.86 10.35
N GLY A 171 20.88 1.96 10.90
CA GLY A 171 20.41 0.80 11.69
C GLY A 171 20.48 -0.53 10.94
N ILE A 172 20.73 -0.50 9.63
CA ILE A 172 20.91 -1.70 8.79
C ILE A 172 22.41 -2.00 8.67
N PRO A 173 22.85 -3.25 8.88
CA PRO A 173 24.23 -3.65 8.65
C PRO A 173 24.68 -3.35 7.23
N SER A 174 25.85 -2.73 7.05
CA SER A 174 26.38 -2.37 5.72
C SER A 174 26.60 -3.58 4.80
N ALA A 175 26.79 -4.76 5.38
CA ALA A 175 26.88 -6.02 4.65
C ALA A 175 25.61 -6.35 3.83
N LEU A 176 24.45 -5.76 4.18
CA LEU A 176 23.20 -5.96 3.43
C LEU A 176 23.05 -4.99 2.26
N PHE A 177 23.81 -3.89 2.21
CA PHE A 177 23.64 -2.85 1.18
C PHE A 177 23.84 -3.38 -0.25
N PRO A 178 24.82 -4.24 -0.54
CA PRO A 178 24.99 -4.79 -1.89
C PRO A 178 23.89 -5.76 -2.31
N LEU A 179 23.05 -6.25 -1.39
CA LEU A 179 22.03 -7.27 -1.69
C LEU A 179 20.76 -6.70 -2.34
N SER A 180 20.64 -5.38 -2.47
CA SER A 180 19.44 -4.78 -3.05
C SER A 180 19.77 -3.51 -3.84
N GLY A 181 19.12 -3.35 -4.98
CA GLY A 181 19.26 -2.19 -5.87
C GLY A 181 17.91 -1.62 -6.23
N GLN A 182 17.78 -0.29 -6.24
CA GLN A 182 16.54 0.39 -6.60
C GLN A 182 16.57 0.90 -8.04
N VAL A 183 15.49 0.65 -8.77
CA VAL A 183 15.27 1.14 -10.13
C VAL A 183 14.02 2.01 -10.17
N LYS A 184 13.98 2.94 -11.13
CA LYS A 184 12.78 3.75 -11.39
C LYS A 184 11.78 2.93 -12.20
N TYR A 185 10.49 3.18 -11.96
CA TYR A 185 9.43 2.58 -12.76
C TYR A 185 9.55 3.06 -14.22
N ASN A 186 9.28 2.17 -15.19
CA ASN A 186 9.52 2.36 -16.63
C ASN A 186 11.01 2.50 -17.06
N ASP A 187 11.98 2.20 -16.20
CA ASP A 187 13.42 2.19 -16.56
C ASP A 187 13.93 0.74 -16.75
N PHE A 188 13.59 0.14 -17.89
CA PHE A 188 13.94 -1.26 -18.17
C PHE A 188 15.45 -1.48 -18.35
N GLU A 189 16.16 -0.52 -18.93
CA GLU A 189 17.62 -0.60 -19.08
C GLU A 189 18.30 -0.73 -17.70
N LYS A 190 17.86 0.06 -16.71
CA LYS A 190 18.39 -0.08 -15.34
C LYS A 190 18.06 -1.42 -14.70
N VAL A 191 16.92 -2.04 -15.02
CA VAL A 191 16.63 -3.41 -14.57
C VAL A 191 17.69 -4.38 -15.11
N GLN A 192 18.03 -4.28 -16.40
CA GLN A 192 19.03 -5.13 -17.04
C GLN A 192 20.44 -4.89 -16.47
N ASP A 193 20.80 -3.63 -16.21
CA ASP A 193 22.08 -3.27 -15.59
C ASP A 193 22.26 -3.96 -14.22
N MET A 194 21.20 -4.06 -13.40
CA MET A 194 21.29 -4.69 -12.07
C MET A 194 21.64 -6.18 -12.12
N PHE A 195 21.26 -6.87 -13.19
CA PHE A 195 21.64 -8.28 -13.40
C PHE A 195 23.05 -8.42 -13.99
N SER A 196 23.57 -7.38 -14.63
CA SER A 196 24.93 -7.40 -15.21
C SER A 196 26.01 -7.08 -14.18
N LEU A 197 25.68 -6.27 -13.17
CA LEU A 197 26.58 -5.86 -12.09
C LEU A 197 26.73 -6.92 -10.98
N SER A 198 25.98 -8.03 -11.04
CA SER A 198 25.99 -9.12 -10.05
C SER A 198 27.22 -10.04 -10.11
N ASN A 199 28.28 -9.65 -10.80
CA ASN A 199 29.44 -10.52 -11.03
C ASN A 199 30.65 -10.17 -10.16
N GLU A 200 30.71 -8.99 -9.51
CA GLU A 200 31.89 -8.60 -8.71
C GLU A 200 31.60 -8.22 -7.25
N VAL A 201 30.41 -7.68 -6.92
CA VAL A 201 30.10 -7.24 -5.54
C VAL A 201 28.64 -7.52 -5.11
N GLN A 202 27.75 -7.92 -6.01
CA GLN A 202 26.35 -8.24 -5.70
C GLN A 202 26.06 -9.69 -6.07
N ARG A 203 25.49 -10.46 -5.14
CA ARG A 203 25.10 -11.86 -5.40
C ARG A 203 24.01 -11.91 -6.47
N GLU A 204 23.89 -13.04 -7.17
CA GLU A 204 22.85 -13.29 -8.18
C GLU A 204 21.46 -12.84 -7.69
N VAL A 205 20.63 -12.36 -8.61
CA VAL A 205 19.31 -11.79 -8.29
C VAL A 205 18.29 -12.91 -8.07
N ALA A 206 17.73 -12.98 -6.86
CA ALA A 206 16.62 -13.86 -6.51
C ALA A 206 15.29 -13.35 -7.04
N ALA A 207 15.06 -12.03 -6.96
CA ALA A 207 13.77 -11.47 -7.34
C ALA A 207 13.83 -10.02 -7.80
N ILE A 208 12.85 -9.68 -8.63
CA ILE A 208 12.41 -8.31 -8.88
C ILE A 208 11.09 -8.10 -8.15
N ILE A 209 11.04 -7.12 -7.25
CA ILE A 209 9.80 -6.69 -6.58
C ILE A 209 9.38 -5.32 -7.12
N LEU A 210 8.13 -5.23 -7.57
CA LEU A 210 7.57 -3.99 -8.11
C LEU A 210 6.09 -3.82 -7.78
N GLU A 211 5.66 -2.59 -7.55
CA GLU A 211 4.26 -2.23 -7.71
C GLU A 211 3.88 -2.35 -9.21
N PRO A 212 2.79 -3.03 -9.60
CA PRO A 212 2.42 -3.18 -11.01
C PRO A 212 2.20 -1.86 -11.73
N TYR A 213 1.79 -0.83 -10.99
CA TYR A 213 1.87 0.58 -11.37
C TYR A 213 1.93 1.42 -10.08
N ILE A 214 2.58 2.58 -10.15
CA ILE A 214 2.65 3.53 -9.04
C ILE A 214 1.60 4.62 -9.26
N TYR A 215 1.93 5.56 -10.16
CA TYR A 215 1.02 6.59 -10.66
C TYR A 215 1.04 6.61 -12.18
N ASP A 216 2.23 6.58 -12.78
CA ASP A 216 2.38 6.48 -14.23
C ASP A 216 1.93 5.11 -14.75
N GLU A 217 1.33 5.13 -15.93
CA GLU A 217 1.02 3.91 -16.68
C GLU A 217 2.31 3.24 -17.16
N PRO A 218 2.35 1.89 -17.27
CA PRO A 218 3.47 1.19 -17.87
C PRO A 218 3.66 1.64 -19.32
N LYS A 219 4.91 1.92 -19.69
CA LYS A 219 5.31 2.30 -21.06
C LYS A 219 6.04 1.16 -21.72
N ASP A 220 5.92 1.05 -23.04
CA ASP A 220 6.68 0.10 -23.85
C ASP A 220 6.65 -1.34 -23.30
N ASP A 221 5.49 -1.78 -22.81
CA ASP A 221 5.27 -3.08 -22.17
C ASP A 221 6.23 -3.40 -21.00
N PHE A 222 6.65 -2.36 -20.26
CA PHE A 222 7.62 -2.44 -19.16
C PHE A 222 7.38 -3.64 -18.22
N VAL A 223 6.16 -3.80 -17.70
CA VAL A 223 5.84 -4.87 -16.73
C VAL A 223 6.03 -6.26 -17.35
N ARG A 224 5.63 -6.45 -18.61
CA ARG A 224 5.79 -7.73 -19.32
C ARG A 224 7.26 -8.04 -19.56
N LYS A 225 8.02 -7.05 -20.05
CA LYS A 225 9.47 -7.16 -20.25
C LYS A 225 10.21 -7.53 -18.97
N VAL A 226 9.83 -6.93 -17.83
CA VAL A 226 10.41 -7.25 -16.52
C VAL A 226 10.15 -8.71 -16.13
N VAL A 227 8.92 -9.21 -16.33
CA VAL A 227 8.57 -10.61 -16.04
C VAL A 227 9.37 -11.58 -16.91
N GLU A 228 9.36 -11.36 -18.22
CA GLU A 228 10.08 -12.22 -19.17
C GLU A 228 11.59 -12.22 -18.90
N PHE A 229 12.16 -11.04 -18.63
CA PHE A 229 13.58 -10.90 -18.33
C PHE A 229 13.99 -11.58 -17.01
N ALA A 230 13.18 -11.44 -15.95
CA ALA A 230 13.46 -12.12 -14.68
C ALA A 230 13.47 -13.64 -14.87
N HIS A 231 12.48 -14.19 -15.58
CA HIS A 231 12.40 -15.64 -15.83
C HIS A 231 13.57 -16.15 -16.69
N GLN A 232 14.01 -15.38 -17.69
CA GLN A 232 15.21 -15.69 -18.49
C GLN A 232 16.49 -15.75 -17.65
N ASN A 233 16.54 -15.05 -16.51
CA ASN A 233 17.68 -15.02 -15.59
C ASN A 233 17.44 -15.84 -14.32
N GLU A 234 16.46 -16.74 -14.33
CA GLU A 234 16.10 -17.61 -13.20
C GLU A 234 15.87 -16.83 -11.90
N ALA A 235 15.22 -15.67 -12.00
CA ALA A 235 14.76 -14.84 -10.89
C ALA A 235 13.23 -14.81 -10.85
N LEU A 236 12.66 -14.61 -9.66
CA LEU A 236 11.21 -14.50 -9.49
C LEU A 236 10.73 -13.06 -9.63
N VAL A 237 9.47 -12.89 -10.04
CA VAL A 237 8.79 -11.59 -9.97
C VAL A 237 7.77 -11.57 -8.84
N ILE A 238 7.84 -10.51 -8.03
CA ILE A 238 6.92 -10.23 -6.94
C ILE A 238 6.14 -8.97 -7.30
N PHE A 239 4.81 -9.10 -7.46
CA PHE A 239 3.95 -7.92 -7.52
C PHE A 239 3.58 -7.45 -6.12
N ASP A 240 3.94 -6.21 -5.80
CA ASP A 240 3.44 -5.51 -4.63
C ASP A 240 2.08 -4.89 -4.95
N GLU A 241 1.03 -5.66 -4.69
CA GLU A 241 -0.36 -5.22 -4.83
C GLU A 241 -0.97 -4.77 -3.50
N VAL A 242 -0.15 -4.36 -2.52
CA VAL A 242 -0.64 -3.79 -1.26
C VAL A 242 -1.50 -2.56 -1.55
N VAL A 243 -1.13 -1.76 -2.55
CA VAL A 243 -1.96 -0.65 -3.02
C VAL A 243 -2.86 -1.07 -4.17
N THR A 244 -2.32 -1.62 -5.26
CA THR A 244 -3.09 -1.84 -6.50
C THR A 244 -4.18 -2.90 -6.37
N GLY A 245 -4.04 -3.84 -5.43
CA GLY A 245 -5.03 -4.89 -5.17
C GLY A 245 -6.36 -4.33 -4.67
N PHE A 246 -7.45 -5.04 -5.01
CA PHE A 246 -8.83 -4.77 -4.61
C PHE A 246 -9.43 -3.42 -5.03
N ARG A 247 -8.69 -2.51 -5.67
CA ARG A 247 -9.19 -1.23 -6.23
C ARG A 247 -9.09 -1.14 -7.75
N THR A 248 -8.32 -2.04 -8.35
CA THR A 248 -8.16 -2.19 -9.80
C THR A 248 -9.28 -3.04 -10.38
N LYS A 249 -9.57 -2.86 -11.67
CA LYS A 249 -10.49 -3.72 -12.40
C LYS A 249 -10.05 -5.18 -12.26
N GLY A 250 -11.00 -6.06 -11.94
CA GLY A 250 -10.71 -7.47 -11.66
C GLY A 250 -10.11 -7.74 -10.28
N PHE A 251 -10.01 -6.74 -9.39
CA PHE A 251 -9.44 -6.81 -8.04
C PHE A 251 -7.92 -7.02 -7.98
N SER A 252 -7.24 -7.02 -9.12
CA SER A 252 -5.78 -7.17 -9.22
C SER A 252 -5.28 -6.58 -10.53
N ALA A 253 -4.14 -5.89 -10.48
CA ALA A 253 -3.48 -5.37 -11.67
C ALA A 253 -3.02 -6.50 -12.62
N GLN A 254 -2.86 -7.73 -12.12
CA GLN A 254 -2.56 -8.91 -12.94
C GLN A 254 -3.61 -9.14 -14.02
N LYS A 255 -4.90 -9.01 -13.66
CA LYS A 255 -6.00 -9.13 -14.62
C LYS A 255 -6.11 -7.93 -15.54
N MET A 256 -5.75 -6.74 -15.04
CA MET A 256 -5.76 -5.51 -15.84
C MET A 256 -4.71 -5.54 -16.95
N PHE A 257 -3.53 -6.07 -16.67
CA PHE A 257 -2.42 -6.13 -17.61
C PHE A 257 -2.29 -7.47 -18.33
N ASP A 258 -3.05 -8.48 -17.91
CA ASP A 258 -2.91 -9.87 -18.37
C ASP A 258 -1.46 -10.39 -18.22
N ILE A 259 -0.92 -10.17 -17.01
CA ILE A 259 0.44 -10.56 -16.61
C ILE A 259 0.38 -11.15 -15.20
N THR A 260 0.94 -12.35 -15.05
CA THR A 260 0.92 -13.08 -13.78
C THR A 260 2.35 -13.18 -13.20
N PRO A 261 2.62 -12.68 -11.98
CA PRO A 261 3.90 -12.82 -11.29
C PRO A 261 4.03 -14.19 -10.63
N ASP A 262 5.18 -14.45 -10.01
CA ASP A 262 5.42 -15.67 -9.23
C ASP A 262 4.83 -15.56 -7.81
N LEU A 263 4.94 -14.37 -7.21
CA LEU A 263 4.42 -14.03 -5.89
C LEU A 263 3.68 -12.70 -5.93
N THR A 264 2.77 -12.51 -4.97
CA THR A 264 1.95 -11.29 -4.84
C THR A 264 1.75 -10.93 -3.38
N CYS A 265 1.96 -9.66 -3.06
CA CYS A 265 1.69 -9.07 -1.75
C CYS A 265 0.37 -8.30 -1.78
N LEU A 266 -0.49 -8.51 -0.79
CA LEU A 266 -1.82 -7.89 -0.69
C LEU A 266 -1.99 -7.22 0.67
N GLY A 267 -2.82 -6.18 0.75
CA GLY A 267 -3.08 -5.47 2.01
C GLY A 267 -4.11 -4.35 1.86
N LYS A 268 -3.94 -3.28 2.63
CA LYS A 268 -4.74 -2.03 2.62
C LYS A 268 -6.24 -2.28 2.41
N ALA A 269 -6.72 -2.07 1.19
CA ALA A 269 -8.13 -2.10 0.82
C ALA A 269 -8.80 -3.46 1.08
N MET A 270 -8.04 -4.55 1.18
CA MET A 270 -8.55 -5.91 1.38
C MET A 270 -9.51 -6.03 2.58
N ALA A 271 -9.28 -5.28 3.66
CA ALA A 271 -10.07 -5.39 4.89
C ALA A 271 -10.65 -4.06 5.38
N ASN A 272 -10.73 -3.06 4.49
CA ASN A 272 -11.34 -1.76 4.75
C ASN A 272 -10.95 -1.14 6.11
N GLY A 273 -9.65 -1.13 6.42
CA GLY A 273 -9.08 -0.50 7.62
C GLY A 273 -8.66 -1.44 8.75
N LEU A 274 -9.05 -2.71 8.73
CA LEU A 274 -8.53 -3.70 9.70
C LEU A 274 -7.12 -4.18 9.29
N PRO A 275 -6.19 -4.40 10.24
CA PRO A 275 -4.83 -4.78 9.92
C PRO A 275 -4.79 -6.21 9.40
N ILE A 276 -4.50 -6.42 8.12
CA ILE A 276 -4.20 -7.72 7.54
C ILE A 276 -3.53 -7.49 6.20
N SER A 277 -2.61 -8.38 5.87
CA SER A 277 -1.92 -8.45 4.59
C SER A 277 -1.66 -9.91 4.28
N ALA A 278 -1.33 -10.22 3.04
CA ALA A 278 -1.07 -11.58 2.62
C ALA A 278 0.09 -11.62 1.64
N VAL A 279 0.89 -12.67 1.73
CA VAL A 279 1.73 -13.14 0.63
C VAL A 279 1.05 -14.36 0.03
N CYS A 280 0.93 -14.37 -1.29
CA CYS A 280 0.36 -15.46 -2.07
C CYS A 280 1.17 -15.66 -3.35
N GLY A 281 0.96 -16.78 -4.03
CA GLY A 281 1.66 -17.05 -5.28
C GLY A 281 1.62 -18.53 -5.66
N LYS A 282 2.47 -18.89 -6.62
CA LYS A 282 2.59 -20.27 -7.10
C LYS A 282 2.96 -21.22 -5.97
N LYS A 283 2.34 -22.39 -5.96
CA LYS A 283 2.46 -23.41 -4.92
C LYS A 283 3.88 -23.93 -4.78
N GLU A 284 4.63 -24.01 -5.86
CA GLU A 284 6.02 -24.46 -5.85
C GLU A 284 6.91 -23.55 -4.97
N PHE A 285 6.72 -22.23 -5.03
CA PHE A 285 7.47 -21.28 -4.21
C PHE A 285 6.88 -21.14 -2.80
N MET A 286 5.55 -21.10 -2.67
CA MET A 286 4.90 -20.97 -1.36
C MET A 286 5.19 -22.16 -0.43
N LYS A 287 5.53 -23.34 -0.98
CA LYS A 287 5.94 -24.52 -0.22
C LYS A 287 7.27 -24.36 0.51
N GLU A 288 8.10 -23.37 0.18
CA GLU A 288 9.29 -23.03 0.98
C GLU A 288 8.93 -22.80 2.44
N LEU A 289 7.74 -22.23 2.71
CA LEU A 289 7.23 -22.00 4.06
C LEU A 289 6.88 -23.28 4.85
N THR A 290 6.98 -24.45 4.22
CA THR A 290 6.80 -25.75 4.87
C THR A 290 8.12 -26.40 5.28
N GLY A 291 9.24 -25.90 4.75
CA GLY A 291 10.60 -26.31 5.11
C GLY A 291 11.24 -25.33 6.09
N ASP A 292 12.52 -25.03 5.87
CA ASP A 292 13.33 -24.19 6.77
C ASP A 292 13.12 -22.67 6.59
N CYS A 293 12.26 -22.26 5.65
CA CYS A 293 11.89 -20.86 5.46
C CYS A 293 10.77 -20.45 6.43
N PHE A 294 11.13 -19.86 7.56
CA PHE A 294 10.17 -19.47 8.59
C PHE A 294 9.52 -18.10 8.35
N VAL A 295 8.19 -18.10 8.20
CA VAL A 295 7.34 -16.91 8.26
C VAL A 295 6.12 -17.23 9.13
N SER A 296 6.08 -16.66 10.34
CA SER A 296 4.97 -16.86 11.28
C SER A 296 4.82 -15.65 12.19
N SER A 297 3.60 -15.43 12.69
CA SER A 297 3.27 -14.39 13.64
C SER A 297 2.07 -14.81 14.49
N THR A 298 2.09 -14.49 15.79
CA THR A 298 0.98 -14.78 16.72
C THR A 298 -0.35 -14.25 16.21
N PHE A 299 -0.36 -13.09 15.56
CA PHE A 299 -1.58 -12.44 15.08
C PHE A 299 -1.92 -12.78 13.63
N GLY A 300 -1.12 -13.58 12.92
CA GLY A 300 -1.36 -13.92 11.51
C GLY A 300 -2.75 -14.49 11.25
N ALA A 301 -3.27 -15.29 12.19
CA ALA A 301 -4.60 -15.91 12.15
C ALA A 301 -5.68 -15.13 12.94
N GLU A 302 -5.47 -13.85 13.22
CA GLU A 302 -6.42 -13.01 13.97
C GLU A 302 -7.72 -12.79 13.18
N LEU A 303 -8.85 -13.12 13.82
CA LEU A 303 -10.10 -13.40 13.12
C LEU A 303 -10.96 -12.17 12.84
N LEU A 304 -10.81 -11.05 13.56
CA LEU A 304 -11.55 -9.82 13.26
C LEU A 304 -11.14 -9.27 11.90
N SER A 305 -9.83 -9.23 11.61
CA SER A 305 -9.37 -8.78 10.30
C SER A 305 -9.72 -9.75 9.17
N ILE A 306 -9.73 -11.06 9.43
CA ILE A 306 -10.15 -12.06 8.44
C ILE A 306 -11.65 -11.92 8.13
N ALA A 307 -12.49 -11.73 9.16
CA ALA A 307 -13.91 -11.47 9.00
C ALA A 307 -14.17 -10.16 8.23
N ALA A 308 -13.44 -9.09 8.56
CA ALA A 308 -13.50 -7.82 7.86
C ALA A 308 -13.08 -7.95 6.39
N ALA A 309 -12.04 -8.72 6.09
CA ALA A 309 -11.60 -8.96 4.72
C ALA A 309 -12.66 -9.70 3.89
N LEU A 310 -13.23 -10.78 4.44
CA LEU A 310 -14.31 -11.52 3.79
C LEU A 310 -15.54 -10.64 3.54
N ALA A 311 -15.94 -9.82 4.51
CA ALA A 311 -17.06 -8.88 4.36
C ALA A 311 -16.77 -7.80 3.31
N THR A 312 -15.56 -7.24 3.33
CA THR A 312 -15.10 -6.23 2.36
C THR A 312 -15.15 -6.81 0.95
N ILE A 313 -14.51 -7.95 0.72
CA ILE A 313 -14.48 -8.63 -0.58
C ILE A 313 -15.90 -9.00 -1.05
N LYS A 314 -16.77 -9.44 -0.14
CA LYS A 314 -18.18 -9.70 -0.47
C LYS A 314 -18.88 -8.44 -0.98
N VAL A 315 -18.69 -7.30 -0.32
CA VAL A 315 -19.25 -6.02 -0.79
C VAL A 315 -18.68 -5.65 -2.15
N LEU A 316 -17.35 -5.76 -2.34
CA LEU A 316 -16.67 -5.48 -3.61
C LEU A 316 -17.18 -6.35 -4.77
N LYS A 317 -17.53 -7.62 -4.52
CA LYS A 317 -18.09 -8.53 -5.54
C LYS A 317 -19.58 -8.29 -5.81
N SER A 318 -20.33 -7.78 -4.84
CA SER A 318 -21.80 -7.67 -4.92
C SER A 318 -22.30 -6.31 -5.38
N LYS A 319 -21.42 -5.30 -5.42
CA LYS A 319 -21.75 -3.92 -5.78
C LYS A 319 -20.71 -3.41 -6.78
N ASP A 320 -21.09 -2.43 -7.60
CA ASP A 320 -20.22 -1.79 -8.58
C ASP A 320 -19.22 -0.80 -7.94
N VAL A 321 -18.54 -1.22 -6.87
CA VAL A 321 -17.63 -0.34 -6.11
C VAL A 321 -16.45 0.09 -6.98
N ILE A 322 -15.82 -0.87 -7.66
CA ILE A 322 -14.64 -0.62 -8.48
C ILE A 322 -14.99 0.33 -9.62
N ASP A 323 -16.05 0.05 -10.37
CA ASP A 323 -16.45 0.89 -11.49
C ASP A 323 -16.81 2.31 -11.03
N ARG A 324 -17.48 2.47 -9.89
CA ARG A 324 -17.75 3.80 -9.31
C ARG A 324 -16.49 4.54 -8.89
N ILE A 325 -15.50 3.86 -8.32
CA ILE A 325 -14.21 4.47 -7.98
C ILE A 325 -13.54 4.97 -9.25
N TRP A 326 -13.55 4.17 -10.31
CA TRP A 326 -12.97 4.55 -11.60
C TRP A 326 -13.72 5.71 -12.26
N GLU A 327 -15.04 5.70 -12.27
CA GLU A 327 -15.86 6.80 -12.79
C GLU A 327 -15.59 8.11 -12.04
N ARG A 328 -15.61 8.06 -10.70
CA ARG A 328 -15.40 9.26 -9.85
C ARG A 328 -13.97 9.77 -9.92
N GLY A 329 -12.99 8.87 -9.97
CA GLY A 329 -11.60 9.23 -10.15
C GLY A 329 -11.34 9.88 -11.51
N GLN A 330 -11.98 9.39 -12.57
CA GLN A 330 -11.88 9.98 -13.90
C GLN A 330 -12.51 11.37 -13.92
N LEU A 331 -13.70 11.54 -13.32
CA LEU A 331 -14.34 12.84 -13.17
C LEU A 331 -13.46 13.85 -12.41
N LEU A 332 -12.82 13.42 -11.32
CA LEU A 332 -11.88 14.26 -10.56
C LEU A 332 -10.68 14.66 -11.42
N LYS A 333 -10.08 13.70 -12.13
CA LYS A 333 -8.91 13.92 -12.98
C LYS A 333 -9.21 14.90 -14.10
N ASP A 334 -10.30 14.67 -14.83
CA ASP A 334 -10.69 15.50 -15.97
C ASP A 334 -11.08 16.90 -15.53
N GLY A 335 -11.90 17.03 -14.47
CA GLY A 335 -12.29 18.32 -13.94
C GLY A 335 -11.10 19.13 -13.41
N PHE A 336 -10.14 18.48 -12.75
CA PHE A 336 -8.91 19.17 -12.32
C PHE A 336 -8.08 19.66 -13.50
N ASN A 337 -7.87 18.81 -14.50
CA ASN A 337 -7.07 19.15 -15.68
C ASN A 337 -7.73 20.23 -16.55
N GLU A 338 -9.05 20.23 -16.66
CA GLU A 338 -9.81 21.29 -17.33
C GLU A 338 -9.61 22.63 -16.62
N MET A 339 -9.72 22.67 -15.29
CA MET A 339 -9.49 23.89 -14.50
C MET A 339 -8.03 24.36 -14.53
N ALA A 340 -7.09 23.43 -14.72
CA ALA A 340 -5.65 23.71 -14.75
C ALA A 340 -5.08 23.91 -16.16
N ALA A 341 -5.91 23.93 -17.21
CA ALA A 341 -5.46 23.94 -18.61
C ALA A 341 -4.48 25.07 -18.95
N ASP A 342 -4.67 26.25 -18.35
CA ASP A 342 -3.81 27.43 -18.57
C ASP A 342 -2.59 27.48 -17.62
N LEU A 343 -2.45 26.50 -16.71
CA LEU A 343 -1.39 26.43 -15.72
C LEU A 343 -0.29 25.46 -16.14
N LYS A 344 0.90 25.98 -16.43
CA LYS A 344 2.04 25.15 -16.83
C LYS A 344 2.53 24.27 -15.66
N GLY A 345 2.58 22.96 -15.90
CA GLY A 345 3.13 21.97 -14.96
C GLY A 345 2.21 21.66 -13.77
N VAL A 346 0.92 21.95 -13.89
CA VAL A 346 -0.13 21.57 -12.93
C VAL A 346 -1.06 20.57 -13.61
N GLU A 347 -1.06 19.33 -13.15
CA GLU A 347 -1.86 18.25 -13.76
C GLU A 347 -2.26 17.19 -12.72
N CYS A 348 -3.37 16.50 -12.97
CA CYS A 348 -3.77 15.30 -12.28
C CYS A 348 -3.55 14.10 -13.22
N VAL A 349 -2.70 13.17 -12.82
CA VAL A 349 -2.26 12.04 -13.65
C VAL A 349 -2.56 10.71 -13.00
N GLY A 350 -2.30 9.64 -13.76
CA GLY A 350 -2.40 8.26 -13.33
C GLY A 350 -3.78 7.66 -13.50
N TYR A 351 -3.94 6.46 -12.95
CA TYR A 351 -5.18 5.70 -13.06
C TYR A 351 -6.29 6.33 -12.22
N PRO A 352 -7.55 6.29 -12.65
CA PRO A 352 -8.67 6.84 -11.91
C PRO A 352 -8.78 6.38 -10.43
N CYS A 353 -8.43 5.13 -10.14
CA CYS A 353 -8.45 4.61 -8.77
C CYS A 353 -7.25 5.01 -7.90
N ARG A 354 -6.24 5.69 -8.47
CA ARG A 354 -5.01 6.15 -7.80
C ARG A 354 -4.36 7.26 -8.63
N THR A 355 -4.80 8.50 -8.41
CA THR A 355 -4.28 9.68 -9.10
C THR A 355 -3.21 10.41 -8.30
N GLU A 356 -2.35 11.15 -8.98
CA GLU A 356 -1.35 12.07 -8.40
C GLU A 356 -1.60 13.49 -8.94
N PHE A 357 -1.52 14.53 -8.09
CA PHE A 357 -1.54 15.93 -8.55
C PHE A 357 -0.13 16.49 -8.64
N ARG A 358 0.38 16.65 -9.85
CA ARG A 358 1.71 17.20 -10.09
C ARG A 358 1.64 18.71 -10.09
N PHE A 359 2.65 19.31 -9.46
CA PHE A 359 2.86 20.75 -9.43
C PHE A 359 4.32 21.08 -9.75
N PRO A 360 4.63 22.30 -10.24
CA PRO A 360 5.98 22.67 -10.66
C PRO A 360 7.00 22.74 -9.52
N THR A 361 6.54 22.92 -8.28
CA THR A 361 7.41 23.03 -7.10
C THR A 361 6.88 22.23 -5.92
N GLU A 362 7.78 21.84 -5.03
CA GLU A 362 7.47 21.07 -3.82
C GLU A 362 6.53 21.81 -2.86
N THR A 363 6.66 23.13 -2.75
CA THR A 363 5.73 23.96 -1.96
C THR A 363 4.29 23.83 -2.45
N HIS A 364 4.07 23.80 -3.76
CA HIS A 364 2.72 23.62 -4.32
C HIS A 364 2.20 22.19 -4.16
N ARG A 365 3.08 21.17 -4.15
CA ARG A 365 2.66 19.79 -3.86
C ARG A 365 2.00 19.65 -2.48
N SER A 366 2.41 20.46 -1.51
CA SER A 366 1.80 20.44 -0.17
C SER A 366 0.31 20.85 -0.14
N LEU A 367 -0.20 21.53 -1.19
CA LEU A 367 -1.60 21.96 -1.30
C LEU A 367 -2.57 20.77 -1.30
N LEU A 368 -2.18 19.67 -1.94
CA LEU A 368 -2.94 18.44 -2.03
C LEU A 368 -2.04 17.32 -1.54
N TRP A 369 -2.30 16.83 -0.33
CA TRP A 369 -1.52 15.74 0.25
C TRP A 369 -1.48 14.57 -0.74
N GLN A 370 -0.27 14.09 -1.00
CA GLN A 370 0.02 12.94 -1.84
C GLN A 370 1.01 12.06 -1.09
N GLU A 371 0.79 10.74 -1.14
CA GLU A 371 1.71 9.78 -0.55
C GLU A 371 3.05 9.88 -1.31
N CYS A 372 4.10 10.31 -0.62
CA CYS A 372 5.47 10.35 -1.15
C CYS A 372 6.08 8.96 -1.22
#